data_AF-A0A355VBH2-F1
#
_entry.id   AF-A0A355VBH2-F1
#
_cell.length_a   1.000
_cell.length_b   1.000
_cell.length_c   1.000
_cell.angle_alpha   90.00
_cell.angle_beta   90.00
_cell.angle_gamma   90.00
#
_symmetry.space_group_name_H-M   'P 1'
#
loop_
_entity.id
_entity.type
_entity.pdbx_description
1 polymer ?
#
loop_
_entity_poly.entity_id
_entity_poly.type
_entity_poly.pdbx_seq_one_letter_code
_entity_poly.pdbx_strand_id
1 'polypeptide(L)'
;CTELFLRGIFLLRKKEIDWFYQEGCSRLFPDLWEQYQAPIPVDERDDMVTAYYRRLTSDDANVRREAARAWSTWEGSTLRLLPDAGAAAKFGQDSFAEAFARIECHYFINRGFFTEDNYLLNHAASIQHIPTVIVHGRYDVICPVENAWDLHRALPNSELHIVADAGHALSEPGITSVLIDYTDRWAAARV
;
A
#
# COMPACT_ATOMS: atom_id res chain seq x y z
N CYS A 1 -22.37 -8.73 1.33
CA CYS A 1 -21.57 -8.78 0.09
C CYS A 1 -21.82 -10.10 -0.60
N THR A 2 -22.17 -10.08 -1.88
CA THR A 2 -22.33 -11.29 -2.69
C THR A 2 -20.98 -11.72 -3.29
N GLU A 3 -20.06 -10.79 -3.51
CA GLU A 3 -18.72 -11.03 -4.04
C GLU A 3 -17.71 -10.02 -3.43
N LEU A 4 -16.42 -10.35 -3.49
CA LEU A 4 -15.30 -9.48 -3.11
C LEU A 4 -14.27 -9.39 -4.24
N PHE A 5 -13.90 -8.17 -4.63
CA PHE A 5 -12.75 -7.90 -5.49
C PHE A 5 -11.67 -7.22 -4.66
N LEU A 6 -10.53 -7.88 -4.50
CA LEU A 6 -9.40 -7.38 -3.73
C LEU A 6 -8.22 -7.12 -4.67
N ARG A 7 -7.51 -6.01 -4.47
CA ARG A 7 -6.34 -5.64 -5.29
C ARG A 7 -5.24 -5.07 -4.44
N GLY A 8 -3.99 -5.38 -4.78
CA GLY A 8 -2.83 -4.81 -4.07
C GLY A 8 -2.89 -5.17 -2.60
N ILE A 9 -3.00 -6.48 -2.31
CA ILE A 9 -3.20 -7.04 -0.99
C ILE A 9 -2.18 -6.49 0.00
N PHE A 10 -2.70 -5.80 1.00
CA PHE A 10 -1.98 -5.27 2.12
C PHE A 10 -2.58 -5.85 3.40
N LEU A 11 -1.79 -6.60 4.15
CA LEU A 11 -2.23 -7.32 5.35
C LEU A 11 -1.77 -6.62 6.63
N LEU A 12 -1.03 -5.51 6.50
CA LEU A 12 -0.63 -4.63 7.61
C LEU A 12 0.31 -5.30 8.62
N ARG A 13 0.94 -6.43 8.25
CA ARG A 13 1.97 -7.10 9.05
C ARG A 13 3.21 -6.22 9.14
N LYS A 14 3.95 -6.30 10.25
CA LYS A 14 5.18 -5.52 10.46
C LYS A 14 6.16 -5.66 9.29
N LYS A 15 6.32 -6.87 8.74
CA LYS A 15 7.22 -7.12 7.60
C LYS A 15 6.86 -6.30 6.34
N GLU A 16 5.58 -5.98 6.14
CA GLU A 16 5.12 -5.20 4.99
C GLU A 16 5.35 -3.70 5.21
N ILE A 17 5.13 -3.23 6.44
CA ILE A 17 5.45 -1.85 6.83
C ILE A 17 6.96 -1.62 6.73
N ASP A 18 7.77 -2.55 7.29
CA ASP A 18 9.23 -2.47 7.25
C ASP A 18 9.76 -2.51 5.81
N TRP A 19 9.18 -3.38 4.96
CA TRP A 19 9.56 -3.48 3.55
C TRP A 19 9.49 -2.13 2.82
N PHE A 20 8.41 -1.37 3.04
CA PHE A 20 8.15 -0.16 2.29
C PHE A 20 8.66 1.13 2.97
N TYR A 21 8.66 1.18 4.30
CA TYR A 21 9.00 2.38 5.08
C TYR A 21 10.31 2.26 5.88
N GLN A 22 11.02 1.14 5.85
CA GLN A 22 12.31 1.01 6.56
C GLN A 22 13.42 0.48 5.66
N GLU A 23 13.29 -0.75 5.15
CA GLU A 23 14.27 -1.36 4.26
C GLU A 23 13.63 -2.46 3.40
N GLY A 24 13.81 -2.36 2.09
CA GLY A 24 13.24 -3.29 1.12
C GLY A 24 13.05 -2.61 -0.23
N CYS A 25 11.93 -1.91 -0.38
CA CYS A 25 11.66 -1.06 -1.54
C CYS A 25 12.75 0.01 -1.73
N SER A 26 13.34 0.50 -0.64
CA SER A 26 14.48 1.43 -0.65
C SER A 26 15.68 0.93 -1.46
N ARG A 27 15.87 -0.39 -1.57
CA ARG A 27 16.97 -0.99 -2.37
C ARG A 27 16.69 -0.97 -3.88
N LEU A 28 15.42 -0.83 -4.27
CA LEU A 28 15.00 -0.71 -5.67
C LEU A 28 15.03 0.75 -6.15
N PHE A 29 14.76 1.69 -5.25
CA PHE A 29 14.68 3.13 -5.55
C PHE A 29 15.55 3.97 -4.60
N PRO A 30 16.88 3.77 -4.58
CA PRO A 30 17.77 4.48 -3.66
C PRO A 30 17.76 6.01 -3.86
N ASP A 31 17.59 6.47 -5.10
CA ASP A 31 17.48 7.87 -5.50
C ASP A 31 16.21 8.57 -4.99
N LEU A 32 15.09 7.85 -4.94
CA LEU A 32 13.84 8.35 -4.34
C LEU A 32 13.87 8.23 -2.81
N TRP A 33 14.50 7.16 -2.29
CA TRP A 33 14.64 6.94 -0.86
C TRP A 33 15.45 8.04 -0.17
N GLU A 34 16.48 8.58 -0.84
CA GLU A 34 17.23 9.74 -0.34
C GLU A 34 16.34 10.94 0.00
N GLN A 35 15.29 11.18 -0.79
CA GLN A 35 14.33 12.26 -0.56
C GLN A 35 13.38 11.93 0.59
N TYR A 36 12.94 10.66 0.69
CA TYR A 36 12.14 10.18 1.81
C TYR A 36 12.87 10.30 3.16
N GLN A 37 14.17 10.00 3.23
CA GLN A 37 14.90 10.10 4.51
C GLN A 37 15.37 11.52 4.86
N ALA A 38 15.35 12.47 3.90
CA ALA A 38 15.92 13.80 4.09
C ALA A 38 15.33 14.59 5.28
N PRO A 39 14.02 14.57 5.56
CA PRO A 39 13.46 15.26 6.73
C PRO A 39 13.75 14.58 8.08
N ILE A 40 14.37 13.39 8.07
CA ILE A 40 14.64 12.57 9.25
C ILE A 40 16.14 12.63 9.60
N PRO A 41 16.52 13.11 10.80
CA PRO A 41 17.87 13.05 11.35
C PRO A 41 18.41 11.63 11.35
N VAL A 42 19.72 11.49 11.09
CA VAL A 42 20.38 10.19 10.90
C VAL A 42 20.20 9.25 12.09
N ASP A 43 20.18 9.80 13.30
CA ASP A 43 20.02 9.09 14.57
C ASP A 43 18.57 8.65 14.88
N GLU A 44 17.59 9.06 14.07
CA GLU A 44 16.19 8.60 14.14
C GLU A 44 15.81 7.64 13.01
N ARG A 45 16.74 7.28 12.11
CA ARG A 45 16.44 6.48 10.89
C ARG A 45 16.33 4.98 11.12
N ASP A 46 16.56 4.50 12.34
CA ASP A 46 16.37 3.11 12.73
C ASP A 46 14.88 2.72 12.86
N ASP A 47 14.00 3.72 13.07
CA ASP A 47 12.54 3.57 13.04
C ASP A 47 11.90 4.76 12.34
N MET A 48 11.82 4.67 11.01
CA MET A 48 11.31 5.73 10.15
C MET A 48 9.83 6.04 10.43
N VAL A 49 8.99 5.04 10.70
CA VAL A 49 7.56 5.26 10.97
C VAL A 49 7.38 6.08 12.25
N THR A 50 8.09 5.73 13.33
CA THR A 50 8.07 6.51 14.57
C THR A 50 8.62 7.93 14.36
N ALA A 51 9.74 8.06 13.64
CA ALA A 51 10.36 9.35 13.36
C ALA A 51 9.43 10.27 12.53
N TYR A 52 8.74 9.72 11.55
CA TYR A 52 7.73 10.42 10.77
C TYR A 52 6.50 10.77 11.62
N TYR A 53 6.00 9.86 12.44
CA TYR A 53 4.83 10.11 13.29
C TYR A 53 5.05 11.34 14.18
N ARG A 54 6.22 11.45 14.82
CA ARG A 54 6.60 12.63 15.62
C ARG A 54 6.47 13.95 14.85
N ARG A 55 6.93 13.97 13.60
CA ARG A 55 6.89 15.17 12.73
C ARG A 55 5.48 15.46 12.24
N LEU A 56 4.74 14.43 11.86
CA LEU A 56 3.36 14.50 11.36
C LEU A 56 2.34 14.89 12.45
N THR A 57 2.70 14.75 13.73
CA THR A 57 1.92 15.22 14.88
C THR A 57 2.51 16.46 15.57
N SER A 58 3.53 17.10 14.99
CA SER A 58 4.11 18.34 15.53
C SER A 58 3.09 19.48 15.53
N ASP A 59 3.17 20.39 16.50
CA ASP A 59 2.38 21.63 16.48
C ASP A 59 2.85 22.60 15.38
N ASP A 60 4.11 22.49 14.93
CA ASP A 60 4.66 23.30 13.83
C ASP A 60 4.15 22.80 12.46
N ALA A 61 3.36 23.63 11.79
CA ALA A 61 2.80 23.34 10.48
C ALA A 61 3.85 23.20 9.37
N ASN A 62 5.02 23.82 9.48
CA ASN A 62 6.10 23.64 8.50
C ASN A 62 6.72 22.25 8.62
N VAL A 63 7.00 21.81 9.85
CA VAL A 63 7.50 20.45 10.12
C VAL A 63 6.52 19.39 9.62
N ARG A 64 5.22 19.57 9.89
CA ARG A 64 4.19 18.66 9.38
C ARG A 64 4.17 18.61 7.86
N ARG A 65 4.18 19.77 7.19
CA ARG A 65 4.10 19.85 5.72
C ARG A 65 5.31 19.25 5.02
N GLU A 66 6.52 19.51 5.54
CA GLU A 66 7.75 18.94 5.00
C GLU A 66 7.75 17.41 5.07
N ALA A 67 7.46 16.86 6.26
CA ALA A 67 7.35 15.41 6.45
C ALA A 67 6.22 14.80 5.60
N ALA A 68 5.05 15.43 5.59
CA ALA A 68 3.92 14.94 4.80
C ALA A 68 4.23 14.88 3.31
N ARG A 69 4.88 15.91 2.75
CA ARG A 69 5.27 15.92 1.34
C ARG A 69 6.27 14.82 1.02
N ALA A 70 7.28 14.60 1.86
CA ALA A 70 8.28 13.56 1.63
C ALA A 70 7.66 12.15 1.69
N TRP A 71 6.81 11.91 2.68
CA TRP A 71 6.08 10.64 2.84
C TRP A 71 5.17 10.37 1.64
N SER A 72 4.31 11.33 1.26
CA SER A 72 3.37 11.14 0.15
C SER A 72 4.09 11.03 -1.21
N THR A 73 5.15 11.81 -1.43
CA THR A 73 5.93 11.74 -2.68
C THR A 73 6.61 10.39 -2.85
N TRP A 74 7.11 9.79 -1.77
CA TRP A 74 7.71 8.45 -1.78
C TRP A 74 6.75 7.43 -2.39
N GLU A 75 5.54 7.32 -1.84
CA GLU A 75 4.54 6.38 -2.35
C GLU A 75 4.04 6.70 -3.75
N GLY A 76 3.75 7.98 -4.02
CA GLY A 76 3.29 8.43 -5.33
C GLY A 76 4.30 8.14 -6.45
N SER A 77 5.60 8.09 -6.13
CA SER A 77 6.67 7.85 -7.09
C SER A 77 6.91 6.36 -7.37
N THR A 78 6.45 5.46 -6.49
CA THR A 78 6.63 4.00 -6.61
C THR A 78 5.33 3.26 -6.94
N LEU A 79 4.24 3.98 -7.21
CA LEU A 79 2.90 3.41 -7.41
C LEU A 79 2.74 2.56 -8.68
N ARG A 80 3.53 2.86 -9.72
CA ARG A 80 3.42 2.25 -11.06
C ARG A 80 4.70 1.53 -11.45
N LEU A 81 4.58 0.54 -12.35
CA LEU A 81 5.73 -0.17 -12.90
C LEU A 81 6.64 0.78 -13.69
N LEU A 82 6.05 1.58 -14.56
CA LEU A 82 6.74 2.65 -15.26
C LEU A 82 6.50 3.98 -14.53
N PRO A 83 7.56 4.74 -14.20
CA PRO A 83 7.43 6.01 -13.49
C PRO A 83 6.45 6.97 -14.18
N ASP A 84 5.60 7.61 -13.38
CA ASP A 84 4.66 8.63 -13.82
C ASP A 84 4.92 9.91 -13.01
N ALA A 85 5.67 10.84 -13.60
CA ALA A 85 5.99 12.12 -12.96
C ALA A 85 4.74 12.93 -12.58
N GLY A 86 3.62 12.74 -13.29
CA GLY A 86 2.35 13.39 -12.98
C GLY A 86 1.68 12.81 -11.74
N ALA A 87 1.90 11.53 -11.42
CA ALA A 87 1.40 10.90 -10.20
C ALA A 87 2.14 11.44 -8.97
N ALA A 88 3.48 11.43 -8.98
CA ALA A 88 4.31 11.96 -7.89
C ALA A 88 3.97 13.42 -7.54
N ALA A 89 3.78 14.27 -8.55
CA ALA A 89 3.41 15.67 -8.36
C ALA A 89 2.05 15.88 -7.68
N LYS A 90 1.08 14.97 -7.89
CA LYS A 90 -0.24 15.04 -7.22
C LYS A 90 -0.14 14.68 -5.74
N PHE A 91 0.68 13.69 -5.40
CA PHE A 91 0.90 13.27 -4.02
C PHE A 91 1.61 14.35 -3.18
N GLY A 92 2.46 15.17 -3.81
CA GLY A 92 3.14 16.28 -3.14
C GLY A 92 2.30 17.54 -2.91
N GLN A 93 1.00 17.56 -3.26
CA GLN A 93 0.14 18.72 -3.05
C GLN A 93 -0.23 18.87 -1.57
N ASP A 94 0.06 20.04 -0.99
CA ASP A 94 0.11 20.25 0.47
C ASP A 94 -1.12 19.75 1.25
N SER A 95 -2.35 20.03 0.80
CA SER A 95 -3.55 19.61 1.53
C SER A 95 -3.83 18.10 1.43
N PHE A 96 -3.52 17.49 0.27
CA PHE A 96 -3.62 16.05 0.09
C PHE A 96 -2.54 15.34 0.91
N ALA A 97 -1.29 15.81 0.80
CA ALA A 97 -0.13 15.22 1.45
C ALA A 97 -0.29 15.18 2.97
N GLU A 98 -0.72 16.29 3.59
CA GLU A 98 -0.88 16.34 5.05
C GLU A 98 -1.95 15.38 5.56
N ALA A 99 -3.11 15.32 4.89
CA ALA A 99 -4.15 14.36 5.27
C ALA A 99 -3.70 12.90 5.05
N PHE A 100 -3.13 12.63 3.89
CA PHE A 100 -2.65 11.30 3.49
C PHE A 100 -1.61 10.76 4.47
N ALA A 101 -0.49 11.46 4.61
CA ALA A 101 0.64 11.00 5.43
C ALA A 101 0.26 10.86 6.90
N ARG A 102 -0.52 11.80 7.46
CA ARG A 102 -0.91 11.76 8.87
C ARG A 102 -1.82 10.57 9.17
N ILE A 103 -2.82 10.32 8.34
CA ILE A 103 -3.76 9.20 8.55
C ILE A 103 -3.02 7.88 8.36
N GLU A 104 -2.25 7.77 7.28
CA GLU A 104 -1.55 6.53 6.96
C GLU A 104 -0.52 6.16 8.04
N CYS A 105 0.37 7.09 8.39
CA CYS A 105 1.36 6.89 9.45
C CYS A 105 0.69 6.58 10.79
N HIS A 106 -0.47 7.20 11.08
CA HIS A 106 -1.26 6.91 12.28
C HIS A 106 -1.78 5.46 12.33
N TYR A 107 -2.21 4.89 11.21
CA TYR A 107 -2.61 3.47 11.20
C TYR A 107 -1.40 2.56 11.38
N PHE A 108 -0.25 2.90 10.81
CA PHE A 108 0.96 2.06 10.88
C PHE A 108 1.58 2.04 12.27
N ILE A 109 1.73 3.20 12.92
CA ILE A 109 2.25 3.27 14.29
C ILE A 109 1.37 2.50 15.29
N ASN A 110 0.07 2.39 14.99
CA ASN A 110 -0.89 1.62 15.80
C ASN A 110 -1.09 0.18 15.32
N ARG A 111 -0.28 -0.33 14.38
CA ARG A 111 -0.37 -1.70 13.83
C ARG A 111 -1.76 -2.04 13.30
N GLY A 112 -2.39 -1.08 12.63
CA GLY A 112 -3.76 -1.21 12.11
C GLY A 112 -4.83 -1.39 13.19
N PHE A 113 -4.50 -1.16 14.46
CA PHE A 113 -5.34 -1.45 15.63
C PHE A 113 -5.68 -2.94 15.79
N PHE A 114 -4.92 -3.83 15.16
CA PHE A 114 -5.06 -5.26 15.35
C PHE A 114 -4.44 -5.72 16.67
N THR A 115 -5.01 -6.78 17.25
CA THR A 115 -4.50 -7.39 18.48
C THR A 115 -3.25 -8.25 18.27
N GLU A 116 -2.97 -8.63 17.02
CA GLU A 116 -1.82 -9.45 16.63
C GLU A 116 -1.38 -9.12 15.19
N ASP A 117 -0.14 -9.44 14.84
CA ASP A 117 0.47 -9.04 13.56
C ASP A 117 -0.20 -9.70 12.34
N ASN A 118 -0.51 -11.00 12.45
CA ASN A 118 -1.07 -11.80 11.36
C ASN A 118 -2.60 -11.85 11.36
N TYR A 119 -3.26 -10.88 12.00
CA TYR A 119 -4.69 -10.92 12.32
C TYR A 119 -5.57 -11.26 11.10
N LEU A 120 -5.39 -10.56 9.97
CA LEU A 120 -6.23 -10.75 8.79
C LEU A 120 -6.14 -12.16 8.21
N LEU A 121 -4.95 -12.77 8.20
CA LEU A 121 -4.78 -14.15 7.72
C LEU A 121 -5.32 -15.19 8.71
N ASN A 122 -5.10 -14.98 10.01
CA ASN A 122 -5.62 -15.86 11.06
C ASN A 122 -7.15 -15.88 11.11
N HIS A 123 -7.79 -14.77 10.70
CA HIS A 123 -9.25 -14.63 10.68
C HIS A 123 -9.88 -14.79 9.29
N ALA A 124 -9.10 -15.07 8.24
CA ALA A 124 -9.60 -15.18 6.86
C ALA A 124 -10.72 -16.22 6.69
N ALA A 125 -10.74 -17.28 7.52
CA ALA A 125 -11.79 -18.29 7.52
C ALA A 125 -13.20 -17.72 7.64
N SER A 126 -13.38 -16.59 8.33
CA SER A 126 -14.70 -15.98 8.52
C SER A 126 -15.33 -15.47 7.22
N ILE A 127 -14.55 -15.26 6.16
CA ILE A 127 -15.03 -14.78 4.85
C ILE A 127 -14.89 -15.82 3.73
N GLN A 128 -14.46 -17.05 4.03
CA GLN A 128 -14.26 -18.11 3.01
C GLN A 128 -15.50 -18.45 2.17
N HIS A 129 -16.68 -18.16 2.70
CA HIS A 129 -17.95 -18.37 2.01
C HIS A 129 -18.28 -17.27 0.99
N ILE A 130 -17.52 -16.18 0.96
CA ILE A 130 -17.72 -15.07 0.03
C ILE A 130 -16.83 -15.31 -1.21
N PRO A 131 -17.42 -15.43 -2.41
CA PRO A 131 -16.66 -15.46 -3.66
C PRO A 131 -15.68 -14.30 -3.73
N THR A 132 -14.39 -14.60 -3.86
CA THR A 132 -13.32 -13.61 -3.75
C THR A 132 -12.39 -13.71 -4.95
N VAL A 133 -12.11 -12.57 -5.58
CA VAL A 133 -11.10 -12.41 -6.63
C VAL A 133 -9.99 -11.54 -6.08
N ILE A 134 -8.75 -12.00 -6.22
CA ILE A 134 -7.54 -11.31 -5.80
C ILE A 134 -6.75 -10.96 -7.05
N VAL A 135 -6.46 -9.68 -7.26
CA VAL A 135 -5.68 -9.19 -8.40
C VAL A 135 -4.45 -8.45 -7.90
N HIS A 136 -3.27 -8.82 -8.38
CA HIS A 136 -2.02 -8.25 -7.85
C HIS A 136 -0.97 -8.08 -8.94
N GLY A 137 -0.28 -6.94 -8.97
CA GLY A 137 0.83 -6.73 -9.88
C GLY A 137 2.05 -7.55 -9.47
N ARG A 138 2.70 -8.22 -10.42
CA ARG A 138 3.93 -8.99 -10.15
C ARG A 138 5.02 -8.13 -9.53
N TYR A 139 5.11 -6.87 -9.96
CA TYR A 139 6.11 -5.90 -9.54
C TYR A 139 5.49 -4.80 -8.67
N ASP A 140 4.43 -5.13 -7.92
CA ASP A 140 3.95 -4.26 -6.85
C ASP A 140 5.03 -4.16 -5.76
N VAL A 141 5.76 -3.05 -5.79
CA VAL A 141 6.84 -2.74 -4.84
C VAL A 141 6.34 -2.12 -3.54
N ILE A 142 5.07 -1.69 -3.48
CA ILE A 142 4.45 -1.13 -2.27
C ILE A 142 3.96 -2.28 -1.40
N CYS A 143 3.17 -3.16 -1.99
CA CYS A 143 2.64 -4.35 -1.36
C CYS A 143 3.19 -5.59 -2.09
N PRO A 144 4.26 -6.23 -1.58
CA PRO A 144 4.84 -7.39 -2.26
C PRO A 144 3.81 -8.48 -2.58
N VAL A 145 3.94 -9.09 -3.75
CA VAL A 145 3.02 -10.16 -4.24
C VAL A 145 2.92 -11.37 -3.28
N GLU A 146 3.88 -11.54 -2.38
CA GLU A 146 3.82 -12.51 -1.27
C GLU A 146 2.52 -12.37 -0.47
N ASN A 147 2.03 -11.14 -0.25
CA ASN A 147 0.80 -10.89 0.50
C ASN A 147 -0.44 -11.50 -0.17
N ALA A 148 -0.58 -11.32 -1.48
CA ALA A 148 -1.67 -11.91 -2.25
C ALA A 148 -1.58 -13.44 -2.28
N TRP A 149 -0.37 -13.96 -2.38
CA TRP A 149 -0.12 -15.40 -2.32
C TRP A 149 -0.54 -15.98 -0.96
N ASP A 150 -0.14 -15.35 0.15
CA ASP A 150 -0.52 -15.77 1.50
C ASP A 150 -2.04 -15.72 1.71
N LEU A 151 -2.70 -14.64 1.25
CA LEU A 151 -4.16 -14.51 1.36
C LEU A 151 -4.89 -15.56 0.54
N HIS A 152 -4.45 -15.82 -0.70
CA HIS A 152 -5.05 -16.86 -1.54
C HIS A 152 -4.93 -18.25 -0.90
N ARG A 153 -3.80 -18.55 -0.24
CA ARG A 153 -3.63 -19.80 0.51
C ARG A 153 -4.56 -19.89 1.74
N ALA A 154 -4.86 -18.77 2.39
CA ALA A 154 -5.80 -18.71 3.51
C ALA A 154 -7.29 -18.74 3.06
N LEU A 155 -7.56 -18.32 1.82
CA LEU A 155 -8.86 -18.33 1.15
C LEU A 155 -8.81 -19.25 -0.08
N PRO A 156 -8.79 -20.58 0.09
CA PRO A 156 -8.54 -21.51 -1.02
C PRO A 156 -9.60 -21.48 -2.14
N ASN A 157 -10.79 -20.91 -1.87
CA ASN A 157 -11.86 -20.71 -2.85
C ASN A 157 -11.74 -19.38 -3.61
N SER A 158 -10.70 -18.58 -3.34
CA SER A 158 -10.44 -17.34 -4.06
C SER A 158 -9.81 -17.61 -5.43
N GLU A 159 -10.05 -16.73 -6.39
CA GLU A 159 -9.34 -16.73 -7.67
C GLU A 159 -8.21 -15.69 -7.62
N LEU A 160 -6.98 -16.10 -7.96
CA LEU A 160 -5.79 -15.24 -7.91
C LEU A 160 -5.28 -14.92 -9.32
N HIS A 161 -5.29 -13.63 -9.66
CA HIS A 161 -4.73 -13.07 -10.88
C HIS A 161 -3.45 -12.29 -10.56
N ILE A 162 -2.30 -12.83 -10.96
CA ILE A 162 -1.03 -12.10 -10.90
C ILE A 162 -0.72 -11.50 -12.27
N VAL A 163 -0.80 -10.17 -12.37
CA VAL A 163 -0.56 -9.43 -13.61
C VAL A 163 0.95 -9.27 -13.81
N ALA A 164 1.49 -9.89 -14.86
CA ALA A 164 2.93 -10.08 -15.03
C ALA A 164 3.72 -8.77 -15.20
N ASP A 165 3.13 -7.75 -15.79
CA ASP A 165 3.75 -6.47 -16.17
C ASP A 165 3.06 -5.26 -15.51
N ALA A 166 2.65 -5.41 -14.24
CA ALA A 166 1.99 -4.35 -13.48
C ALA A 166 2.66 -4.08 -12.13
N GLY A 167 2.61 -2.80 -11.72
CA GLY A 167 2.93 -2.32 -10.38
C GLY A 167 1.70 -2.34 -9.45
N HIS A 168 1.61 -1.37 -8.54
CA HIS A 168 0.56 -1.31 -7.52
C HIS A 168 -0.75 -0.70 -8.03
N ALA A 169 -0.67 0.33 -8.88
CA ALA A 169 -1.80 1.19 -9.21
C ALA A 169 -2.98 0.42 -9.84
N LEU A 170 -4.21 0.76 -9.41
CA LEU A 170 -5.43 0.24 -10.05
C LEU A 170 -5.45 0.46 -11.57
N SER A 171 -4.86 1.57 -12.00
CA SER A 171 -4.81 2.05 -13.38
C SER A 171 -3.72 1.39 -14.23
N GLU A 172 -3.00 0.40 -13.71
CA GLU A 172 -2.17 -0.49 -14.53
C GLU A 172 -3.09 -1.23 -15.53
N PRO A 173 -2.76 -1.28 -16.84
CA PRO A 173 -3.67 -1.80 -17.86
C PRO A 173 -4.20 -3.20 -17.57
N GLY A 174 -3.32 -4.12 -17.16
CA GLY A 174 -3.72 -5.49 -16.84
C GLY A 174 -4.60 -5.58 -15.58
N ILE A 175 -4.34 -4.76 -14.56
CA ILE A 175 -5.17 -4.72 -13.34
C ILE A 175 -6.56 -4.15 -13.66
N THR A 176 -6.62 -3.04 -14.41
CA THR A 176 -7.89 -2.42 -14.82
C THR A 176 -8.73 -3.37 -15.68
N SER A 177 -8.09 -4.11 -16.60
CA SER A 177 -8.79 -5.08 -17.45
C SER A 177 -9.50 -6.16 -16.64
N VAL A 178 -8.83 -6.71 -15.62
CA VAL A 178 -9.44 -7.74 -14.75
C VAL A 178 -10.57 -7.14 -13.91
N LEU A 179 -10.40 -5.91 -13.39
CA LEU A 179 -11.46 -5.23 -12.65
C LEU A 179 -12.74 -5.10 -13.49
N ILE A 180 -12.63 -4.54 -14.70
CA ILE A 180 -13.79 -4.31 -15.58
C ILE A 180 -14.51 -5.63 -15.87
N ASP A 181 -13.74 -6.65 -16.27
CA ASP A 181 -14.27 -7.97 -16.61
C ASP A 181 -15.06 -8.61 -15.47
N TYR A 182 -14.55 -8.59 -14.22
CA TYR A 182 -15.31 -9.11 -13.08
C TYR A 182 -16.53 -8.26 -12.74
N THR A 183 -16.40 -6.93 -12.76
CA THR A 183 -17.54 -6.05 -12.46
C THR A 183 -18.66 -6.21 -13.48
N ASP A 184 -18.34 -6.41 -14.76
CA ASP A 184 -19.32 -6.66 -15.81
C ASP A 184 -19.99 -8.03 -15.66
N ARG A 185 -19.21 -9.09 -15.39
CA ARG A 185 -19.76 -10.44 -15.14
C ARG A 185 -20.70 -10.48 -13.95
N TRP A 186 -20.33 -9.86 -12.84
CA TRP A 186 -21.17 -9.82 -11.63
C TRP A 186 -22.42 -8.96 -11.82
N ALA A 187 -22.34 -7.87 -12.58
CA ALA A 187 -23.53 -7.10 -12.94
C ALA A 187 -24.50 -7.92 -13.80
N ALA A 188 -23.99 -8.68 -14.78
CA ALA A 188 -24.81 -9.53 -15.65
C ALA A 188 -25.45 -10.72 -14.91
N ALA A 189 -24.76 -11.31 -13.92
CA ALA A 189 -25.25 -12.45 -13.14
C ALA A 189 -26.35 -12.09 -12.11
N ARG A 190 -26.64 -10.79 -11.91
CA ARG A 190 -27.69 -10.30 -11.01
C ARG A 190 -29.05 -10.10 -11.69
N VAL A 191 -29.14 -10.39 -12.99
CA VAL A 191 -30.38 -10.40 -13.80
C VAL A 191 -30.89 -11.84 -13.90
#